data_AF-A0A8T4JQG8-F1
#
_entry.id   AF-A0A8T4JQG8-F1
#
_cell.length_a   1.000
_cell.length_b   1.000
_cell.length_c   1.000
_cell.angle_alpha   90.00
_cell.angle_beta   90.00
_cell.angle_gamma   90.00
#
_symmetry.space_group_name_H-M   'P 1'
#
loop_
_entity.id
_entity.type
_entity.pdbx_description
1 polymer ?
#
loop_
_entity_poly.entity_id
_entity_poly.type
_entity_poly.pdbx_seq_one_letter_code
_entity_poly.pdbx_strand_id
1 'polypeptide(L)'
;MNIILKNEEITTGRCYPDGSNRVVLTFDGDVPAAEQLVEFKLANDAGNVFGSYSGYGTVYQTLENGYILSNDGSVYEPPAEPEPEPVYEPTLDELKMAKKQEVSAACEQTIAKGVDVRLPGGVEHFSLTANDQINLIGSQAAVTAGEQKIAYHEDGKPCRYYTPDEIGLIVQQTMFWIGYHRTYCNSINMWIQEVSDKEALQEIYYGADVPEQYQSEVLKDYIENIKNSVEAAG
;
A
#
# COMPACT_ATOMS: atom_id res chain seq x y z
N MET A 1 -49.90 -18.88 -26.25
CA MET A 1 -50.49 -18.73 -27.60
C MET A 1 -49.87 -19.77 -28.52
N ASN A 2 -50.53 -20.14 -29.60
CA ASN A 2 -49.97 -21.09 -30.57
C ASN A 2 -49.01 -20.35 -31.51
N ILE A 3 -47.81 -20.88 -31.66
CA ILE A 3 -46.78 -20.41 -32.59
C ILE A 3 -46.67 -21.49 -33.67
N ILE A 4 -47.02 -21.12 -34.90
CA ILE A 4 -46.93 -21.99 -36.07
C ILE A 4 -45.57 -21.76 -36.71
N LEU A 5 -44.76 -22.81 -36.73
CA LEU A 5 -43.41 -22.84 -37.30
C LEU A 5 -43.45 -22.92 -38.83
N LYS A 6 -42.31 -22.71 -39.47
CA LYS A 6 -42.15 -22.79 -40.93
C LYS A 6 -42.53 -24.16 -41.52
N ASN A 7 -42.27 -25.23 -40.77
CA ASN A 7 -42.67 -26.60 -41.12
C ASN A 7 -44.13 -26.92 -40.78
N GLU A 8 -44.93 -25.92 -40.39
CA GLU A 8 -46.33 -26.01 -39.96
C GLU A 8 -46.53 -26.80 -38.64
N GLU A 9 -45.45 -27.14 -37.91
CA GLU A 9 -45.57 -27.62 -36.54
C GLU A 9 -46.05 -26.51 -35.60
N ILE A 10 -46.82 -26.89 -34.59
CA ILE A 10 -47.40 -25.96 -33.61
C ILE A 10 -46.71 -26.16 -32.27
N THR A 11 -46.18 -25.08 -31.72
CA THR A 11 -45.67 -25.03 -30.34
C THR A 11 -46.42 -23.95 -29.56
N THR A 12 -46.28 -23.93 -28.23
CA THR A 12 -46.88 -22.91 -27.38
C THR A 12 -45.82 -22.04 -26.75
N GLY A 13 -46.15 -20.76 -26.61
CA GLY A 13 -45.24 -19.81 -26.01
C GLY A 13 -45.79 -18.40 -25.95
N ARG A 14 -44.88 -17.44 -25.89
CA ARG A 14 -45.17 -16.00 -25.92
C ARG A 14 -44.36 -15.32 -27.02
N CYS A 15 -45.01 -14.39 -27.69
CA CYS A 15 -44.39 -13.48 -28.65
C CYS A 15 -44.76 -12.05 -28.27
N TYR A 16 -43.77 -11.17 -28.11
CA TYR A 16 -44.00 -9.75 -27.84
C TYR A 16 -42.88 -8.88 -28.45
N PRO A 17 -43.17 -7.62 -28.82
CA PRO A 17 -42.17 -6.74 -29.41
C PRO A 17 -41.08 -6.36 -28.41
N ASP A 18 -39.84 -6.23 -28.90
CA ASP A 18 -38.71 -5.63 -28.23
C ASP A 18 -38.15 -4.51 -29.12
N GLY A 19 -38.64 -3.29 -28.92
CA GLY A 19 -38.37 -2.18 -29.83
C GLY A 19 -39.09 -2.30 -31.18
N SER A 20 -38.58 -1.59 -32.19
CA SER A 20 -39.24 -1.45 -33.51
C SER A 20 -38.92 -2.55 -34.51
N ASN A 21 -37.80 -3.24 -34.30
CA ASN A 21 -37.18 -4.17 -35.24
C ASN A 21 -36.94 -5.56 -34.63
N ARG A 22 -37.33 -5.80 -33.38
CA ARG A 22 -37.13 -7.10 -32.72
C ARG A 22 -38.39 -7.63 -32.06
N VAL A 23 -38.44 -8.95 -31.94
CA VAL A 23 -39.47 -9.69 -31.21
C VAL A 23 -38.83 -10.70 -30.29
N VAL A 24 -39.40 -10.86 -29.11
CA VAL A 24 -39.01 -11.92 -28.19
C VAL A 24 -39.96 -13.08 -28.37
N LEU A 25 -39.40 -14.26 -28.61
CA LEU A 25 -40.09 -15.55 -28.62
C LEU A 25 -39.59 -16.38 -27.45
N THR A 26 -40.52 -16.86 -26.64
CA THR A 26 -40.24 -17.82 -25.55
C THR A 26 -41.20 -18.99 -25.70
N PHE A 27 -40.72 -20.20 -25.39
CA PHE A 27 -41.47 -21.44 -25.57
C PHE A 27 -41.76 -22.08 -24.21
N ASP A 28 -42.95 -22.68 -24.07
CA ASP A 28 -43.36 -23.34 -22.82
C ASP A 28 -42.73 -24.74 -22.68
N GLY A 29 -42.23 -25.30 -23.79
CA GLY A 29 -41.59 -26.62 -23.86
C GLY A 29 -40.30 -26.58 -24.67
N ASP A 30 -40.06 -27.60 -25.50
CA ASP A 30 -38.86 -27.68 -26.33
C ASP A 30 -38.71 -26.45 -27.23
N VAL A 31 -37.51 -25.84 -27.20
CA VAL A 31 -37.19 -24.67 -28.00
C VAL A 31 -36.92 -25.13 -29.44
N PRO A 32 -37.72 -24.70 -30.44
CA PRO A 32 -37.48 -25.05 -31.83
C PRO A 32 -36.13 -24.51 -32.32
N ALA A 33 -35.58 -25.16 -33.34
CA ALA A 33 -34.41 -24.64 -34.04
C ALA A 33 -34.75 -23.29 -34.70
N ALA A 34 -33.83 -22.33 -34.65
CA ALA A 34 -34.08 -20.96 -35.10
C ALA A 34 -34.49 -20.88 -36.58
N GLU A 35 -34.04 -21.82 -37.42
CA GLU A 35 -34.39 -21.90 -38.84
C GLU A 35 -35.88 -22.20 -39.07
N GLN A 36 -36.55 -22.81 -38.09
CA GLN A 36 -37.99 -23.07 -38.11
C GLN A 36 -38.82 -21.85 -37.72
N LEU A 37 -38.18 -20.81 -37.17
CA LEU A 37 -38.83 -19.57 -36.77
C LEU A 37 -38.80 -18.51 -37.88
N VAL A 38 -38.25 -18.83 -39.05
CA VAL A 38 -38.33 -17.95 -40.22
C VAL A 38 -39.77 -18.00 -40.76
N GLU A 39 -40.47 -16.86 -40.74
CA GLU A 39 -41.88 -16.71 -41.19
C GLU A 39 -42.93 -17.35 -40.26
N PHE A 40 -42.67 -17.41 -38.95
CA PHE A 40 -43.65 -17.92 -37.99
C PHE A 40 -44.96 -17.12 -37.98
N LYS A 41 -46.04 -17.79 -37.57
CA LYS A 41 -47.37 -17.20 -37.40
C LYS A 41 -47.86 -17.38 -35.97
N LEU A 42 -48.68 -16.45 -35.50
CA LEU A 42 -49.33 -16.53 -34.20
C LEU A 42 -50.81 -16.84 -34.38
N ALA A 43 -51.30 -17.85 -33.64
CA ALA A 43 -52.69 -18.26 -33.67
C ALA A 43 -53.28 -18.37 -32.25
N ASN A 44 -54.58 -18.15 -32.13
CA ASN A 44 -55.32 -18.39 -30.89
C ASN A 44 -55.58 -19.89 -30.68
N ASP A 45 -56.19 -20.26 -29.56
CA ASP A 45 -56.47 -21.67 -29.21
C ASP A 45 -57.48 -22.34 -30.18
N ALA A 46 -58.25 -21.55 -30.92
CA ALA A 46 -59.15 -22.01 -31.99
C ALA A 46 -58.45 -22.17 -33.36
N GLY A 47 -57.13 -21.92 -33.44
CA GLY A 47 -56.34 -22.02 -34.66
C GLY A 47 -56.50 -20.82 -35.60
N ASN A 48 -57.13 -19.73 -35.19
CA ASN A 48 -57.23 -18.53 -36.01
C ASN A 48 -55.93 -17.72 -35.93
N VAL A 49 -55.28 -17.54 -37.07
CA VAL A 49 -54.05 -16.73 -37.19
C VAL A 49 -54.38 -15.26 -37.02
N PHE A 50 -53.64 -14.57 -36.14
CA PHE A 50 -53.80 -13.14 -35.88
C PHE A 50 -52.49 -12.35 -36.07
N GLY A 51 -51.36 -13.01 -36.30
CA GLY A 51 -50.08 -12.37 -36.59
C GLY A 51 -49.22 -13.21 -37.53
N SER A 52 -48.48 -12.56 -38.42
CA SER A 52 -47.56 -13.21 -39.37
C SER A 52 -46.26 -12.43 -39.38
N TYR A 53 -45.14 -13.12 -39.13
CA TYR A 53 -43.84 -12.49 -38.89
C TYR A 53 -42.83 -12.87 -39.98
N SER A 54 -43.16 -12.51 -41.22
CA SER A 54 -42.25 -12.60 -42.35
C SER A 54 -41.22 -11.46 -42.28
N GLY A 55 -39.95 -11.78 -42.03
CA GLY A 55 -38.86 -10.81 -41.97
C GLY A 55 -37.98 -10.94 -40.74
N TYR A 56 -38.47 -11.57 -39.65
CA TYR A 56 -37.70 -11.82 -38.43
C TYR A 56 -36.81 -13.07 -38.57
N GLY A 57 -35.85 -13.02 -39.50
CA GLY A 57 -35.00 -14.16 -39.86
C GLY A 57 -33.66 -14.23 -39.13
N THR A 58 -33.28 -13.18 -38.40
CA THR A 58 -31.97 -13.11 -37.73
C THR A 58 -32.14 -13.30 -36.23
N VAL A 59 -31.38 -14.23 -35.64
CA VAL A 59 -31.31 -14.35 -34.18
C VAL A 59 -30.47 -13.20 -33.65
N TYR A 60 -31.13 -12.24 -32.99
CA TYR A 60 -30.46 -11.15 -32.29
C TYR A 60 -29.73 -11.68 -31.05
N GLN A 61 -30.42 -12.48 -30.23
CA GLN A 61 -29.86 -13.07 -29.01
C GLN A 61 -30.58 -14.37 -28.67
N THR A 62 -29.83 -15.41 -28.32
CA THR A 62 -30.40 -16.65 -27.75
C THR A 62 -30.69 -16.45 -26.26
N LEU A 63 -31.88 -16.90 -25.83
CA LEU A 63 -32.32 -16.89 -24.44
C LEU A 63 -32.36 -18.34 -23.91
N GLU A 64 -32.48 -18.49 -22.59
CA GLU A 64 -32.58 -19.82 -21.95
C GLU A 64 -33.75 -20.65 -22.50
N ASN A 65 -34.89 -20.01 -22.80
CA ASN A 65 -36.11 -20.65 -23.28
C ASN A 65 -36.64 -20.07 -24.60
N GLY A 66 -35.77 -19.53 -25.45
CA GLY A 66 -36.18 -18.99 -26.75
C GLY A 66 -35.18 -18.03 -27.38
N TYR A 67 -35.67 -17.05 -28.12
CA TYR A 67 -34.84 -16.14 -28.92
C TYR A 67 -35.40 -14.72 -28.94
N ILE A 68 -34.51 -13.75 -29.07
CA ILE A 68 -34.84 -12.44 -29.64
C ILE A 68 -34.51 -12.51 -31.12
N LEU A 69 -35.49 -12.26 -31.97
CA LEU A 69 -35.33 -12.21 -33.43
C LEU A 69 -35.38 -10.77 -33.91
N SER A 70 -34.52 -10.40 -34.86
CA SER A 70 -34.53 -9.09 -35.52
C SER A 70 -35.01 -9.20 -36.97
N ASN A 71 -35.62 -8.13 -37.48
CA ASN A 71 -36.08 -8.02 -38.87
C ASN A 71 -35.22 -7.11 -39.76
N ASP A 72 -34.15 -6.55 -39.21
CA ASP A 72 -33.21 -5.66 -39.90
C ASP A 72 -31.80 -6.26 -40.02
N GLY A 73 -31.62 -7.51 -39.57
CA GLY A 73 -30.34 -8.20 -39.60
C GLY A 73 -29.43 -7.91 -38.41
N SER A 74 -29.87 -7.13 -37.42
CA SER A 74 -29.06 -6.85 -36.23
C SER A 74 -28.81 -8.11 -35.38
N VAL A 75 -27.61 -8.20 -34.82
CA VAL A 75 -27.20 -9.22 -33.83
C VAL A 75 -26.76 -8.53 -32.54
N TYR A 76 -26.90 -9.20 -31.40
CA TYR A 76 -26.45 -8.67 -30.12
C TYR A 76 -24.93 -8.63 -30.06
N GLU A 77 -24.38 -7.43 -29.93
CA GLU A 77 -22.98 -7.21 -29.61
C GLU A 77 -22.88 -6.90 -28.11
N PRO A 78 -22.27 -7.78 -27.29
CA PRO A 78 -22.03 -7.45 -25.90
C PRO A 78 -21.13 -6.19 -25.82
N PRO A 79 -21.30 -5.35 -24.79
CA PRO A 79 -20.38 -4.24 -24.56
C PRO A 79 -18.94 -4.75 -24.52
N ALA A 80 -18.01 -4.02 -25.13
CA ALA A 80 -16.59 -4.34 -25.01
C ALA A 80 -16.20 -4.41 -23.53
N GLU A 81 -15.45 -5.45 -23.14
CA GLU A 81 -14.84 -5.48 -21.82
C GLU A 81 -13.93 -4.26 -21.67
N PRO A 82 -14.00 -3.54 -20.53
CA PRO A 82 -13.10 -2.42 -20.31
C PRO A 82 -11.66 -2.94 -20.30
N GLU A 83 -10.74 -2.17 -20.88
CA GLU A 83 -9.32 -2.50 -20.76
C GLU A 83 -8.90 -2.53 -19.29
N PRO A 84 -8.03 -3.47 -18.88
CA PRO A 84 -7.54 -3.52 -17.52
C PRO A 84 -6.79 -2.23 -17.19
N GLU A 85 -7.07 -1.66 -16.02
CA GLU A 85 -6.33 -0.49 -15.54
C GLU A 85 -4.83 -0.83 -15.42
N PRO A 86 -3.93 0.09 -15.80
CA PRO A 86 -2.50 -0.13 -15.64
C PRO A 86 -2.14 -0.30 -14.16
N VAL A 87 -1.27 -1.27 -13.86
CA VAL A 87 -0.74 -1.47 -12.51
C VAL A 87 0.10 -0.25 -12.13
N TYR A 88 -0.21 0.37 -10.99
CA TYR A 88 0.56 1.51 -10.49
C TYR A 88 1.97 1.06 -10.09
N GLU A 89 2.98 1.71 -10.68
CA GLU A 89 4.38 1.56 -10.32
C GLU A 89 4.90 2.86 -9.68
N PRO A 90 5.40 2.83 -8.43
CA PRO A 90 5.98 4.00 -7.80
C PRO A 90 7.17 4.56 -8.60
N THR A 91 7.22 5.88 -8.69
CA THR A 91 8.36 6.63 -9.22
C THR A 91 9.56 6.53 -8.28
N LEU A 92 10.76 6.80 -8.80
CA LEU A 92 11.97 6.83 -7.96
C LEU A 92 11.85 7.87 -6.83
N ASP A 93 11.24 9.02 -7.09
CA ASP A 93 11.07 10.07 -6.08
C ASP A 93 10.13 9.65 -4.95
N GLU A 94 9.03 8.97 -5.26
CA GLU A 94 8.14 8.38 -4.26
C GLU A 94 8.88 7.33 -3.41
N LEU A 95 9.70 6.49 -4.04
CA LEU A 95 10.52 5.51 -3.33
C LEU A 95 11.58 6.18 -2.44
N LYS A 96 12.24 7.25 -2.91
CA LYS A 96 13.19 8.04 -2.11
C LYS A 96 12.51 8.67 -0.90
N MET A 97 11.31 9.22 -1.07
CA MET A 97 10.51 9.78 0.03
C MET A 97 10.18 8.71 1.07
N ALA A 98 9.71 7.54 0.64
CA ALA A 98 9.42 6.42 1.53
C ALA A 98 10.69 5.94 2.26
N LYS A 99 11.81 5.79 1.55
CA LYS A 99 13.09 5.38 2.12
C LYS A 99 13.63 6.39 3.14
N LYS A 100 13.48 7.68 2.87
CA LYS A 100 13.84 8.75 3.82
C LYS A 100 13.01 8.66 5.11
N GLN A 101 11.71 8.40 5.00
CA GLN A 101 10.84 8.20 6.18
C GLN A 101 11.24 6.97 6.98
N GLU A 102 11.50 5.85 6.30
CA GLU A 102 11.98 4.59 6.91
C GLU A 102 13.27 4.82 7.73
N VAL A 103 14.28 5.42 7.11
CA VAL A 103 15.58 5.71 7.74
C VAL A 103 15.43 6.71 8.89
N SER A 104 14.62 7.75 8.71
CA SER A 104 14.39 8.76 9.76
C SER A 104 13.70 8.15 10.98
N ALA A 105 12.70 7.29 10.77
CA ALA A 105 12.02 6.58 11.85
C ALA A 105 12.96 5.61 12.58
N ALA A 106 13.80 4.87 11.85
CA ALA A 106 14.82 3.99 12.44
C ALA A 106 15.86 4.77 13.26
N CYS A 107 16.27 5.96 12.78
CA CYS A 107 17.14 6.87 13.51
C CYS A 107 16.52 7.33 14.82
N GLU A 108 15.30 7.87 14.78
CA GLU A 108 14.59 8.35 15.96
C GLU A 108 14.37 7.22 16.97
N GLN A 109 14.01 6.02 16.50
CA GLN A 109 13.87 4.86 17.37
C GLN A 109 15.20 4.46 18.01
N THR A 110 16.30 4.51 17.28
CA THR A 110 17.64 4.17 17.80
C THR A 110 18.11 5.19 18.82
N ILE A 111 17.89 6.48 18.57
CA ILE A 111 18.14 7.53 19.55
C ILE A 111 17.31 7.27 20.81
N ALA A 112 15.99 7.09 20.66
CA ALA A 112 15.08 6.92 21.79
C ALA A 112 15.39 5.67 22.63
N LYS A 113 15.84 4.58 21.99
CA LYS A 113 16.31 3.36 22.66
C LYS A 113 17.48 3.62 23.61
N GLY A 114 18.20 4.73 23.49
CA GLY A 114 19.18 5.11 24.49
C GLY A 114 20.53 4.40 24.35
N VAL A 115 21.36 4.58 25.38
CA VAL A 115 22.73 4.12 25.41
C VAL A 115 23.12 3.66 26.81
N ASP A 116 24.03 2.68 26.87
CA ASP A 116 24.65 2.25 28.11
C ASP A 116 25.75 3.23 28.53
N VAL A 117 25.74 3.63 29.80
CA VAL A 117 26.73 4.55 30.37
C VAL A 117 27.47 3.85 31.50
N ARG A 118 28.81 3.89 31.44
CA ARG A 118 29.67 3.37 32.51
C ARG A 118 29.84 4.39 33.62
N LEU A 119 29.24 4.12 34.77
CA LEU A 119 29.33 4.92 35.98
C LEU A 119 30.24 4.24 37.02
N PRO A 120 30.68 4.96 38.08
CA PRO A 120 31.46 4.36 39.17
C PRO A 120 30.76 3.17 39.85
N GLY A 121 29.43 3.17 39.89
CA GLY A 121 28.61 2.10 40.48
C GLY A 121 28.34 0.90 39.55
N GLY A 122 28.69 1.00 38.27
CA GLY A 122 28.36 -0.02 37.26
C GLY A 122 27.94 0.58 35.93
N VAL A 123 27.54 -0.29 34.99
CA VAL A 123 26.93 0.15 33.73
C VAL A 123 25.43 0.25 33.94
N GLU A 124 24.85 1.38 33.56
CA GLU A 124 23.41 1.67 33.62
C GLU A 124 22.92 2.12 32.25
N HIS A 125 21.68 1.79 31.91
CA HIS A 125 21.08 2.10 30.61
C HIS A 125 20.21 3.35 30.69
N PHE A 126 20.32 4.25 29.72
CA PHE A 126 19.54 5.48 29.69
C PHE A 126 18.78 5.61 28.37
N SER A 127 17.45 5.42 28.38
CA SER A 127 16.62 5.83 27.26
C SER A 127 16.71 7.33 27.02
N LEU A 128 16.45 7.72 25.78
CA LEU A 128 16.52 9.10 25.34
C LEU A 128 15.24 9.46 24.58
N THR A 129 14.08 9.13 25.17
CA THR A 129 12.84 9.71 24.67
C THR A 129 12.91 11.24 24.76
N ALA A 130 12.01 11.94 24.07
CA ALA A 130 11.99 13.39 24.13
C ALA A 130 11.91 13.93 25.58
N ASN A 131 11.18 13.23 26.45
CA ASN A 131 11.07 13.60 27.85
C ASN A 131 12.38 13.37 28.64
N ASP A 132 13.08 12.26 28.37
CA ASP A 132 14.35 11.95 29.05
C ASP A 132 15.45 12.95 28.65
N GLN A 133 15.49 13.35 27.37
CA GLN A 133 16.38 14.40 26.89
C GLN A 133 16.11 15.73 27.60
N ILE A 134 14.85 16.11 27.81
CA ILE A 134 14.48 17.32 28.57
C ILE A 134 14.90 17.18 30.04
N ASN A 135 14.66 16.02 30.65
CA ASN A 135 15.05 15.75 32.03
C ASN A 135 16.57 15.86 32.22
N LEU A 136 17.37 15.33 31.29
CA LEU A 136 18.84 15.43 31.33
C LEU A 136 19.32 16.89 31.26
N ILE A 137 18.68 17.72 30.43
CA ILE A 137 18.97 19.16 30.39
C ILE A 137 18.68 19.80 31.76
N GLY A 138 17.58 19.42 32.40
CA GLY A 138 17.26 19.84 33.77
C GLY A 138 18.33 19.40 34.79
N SER A 139 18.78 18.15 34.72
CA SER A 139 19.87 17.62 35.55
C SER A 139 21.18 18.38 35.33
N GLN A 140 21.53 18.72 34.09
CA GLN A 140 22.72 19.51 33.77
C GLN A 140 22.60 20.95 34.31
N ALA A 141 21.41 21.54 34.29
CA ALA A 141 21.16 22.84 34.89
C ALA A 141 21.32 22.82 36.42
N ALA A 142 20.83 21.77 37.08
CA ALA A 142 21.03 21.54 38.52
C ALA A 142 22.52 21.43 38.89
N VAL A 143 23.30 20.68 38.10
CA VAL A 143 24.77 20.63 38.25
C VAL A 143 25.39 22.02 38.14
N THR A 144 24.97 22.81 37.15
CA THR A 144 25.47 24.18 36.94
C THR A 144 25.10 25.12 38.09
N ALA A 145 23.95 24.89 38.73
CA ALA A 145 23.51 25.62 39.92
C ALA A 145 24.26 25.21 41.21
N GLY A 146 25.16 24.22 41.14
CA GLY A 146 25.96 23.76 42.26
C GLY A 146 25.30 22.67 43.12
N GLU A 147 24.21 22.07 42.65
CA GLU A 147 23.59 20.95 43.37
C GLU A 147 24.52 19.76 43.47
N GLN A 148 24.60 19.15 44.66
CA GLN A 148 25.49 18.01 44.92
C GLN A 148 24.77 16.66 44.84
N LYS A 149 23.43 16.68 44.74
CA LYS A 149 22.57 15.50 44.67
C LYS A 149 21.45 15.75 43.67
N ILE A 150 21.63 15.23 42.47
CA ILE A 150 20.70 15.42 41.36
C ILE A 150 19.78 14.21 41.29
N ALA A 151 18.49 14.40 41.49
CA ALA A 151 17.51 13.34 41.35
C ALA A 151 17.30 13.02 39.86
N TYR A 152 17.51 11.75 39.48
CA TYR A 152 17.28 11.27 38.13
C TYR A 152 16.88 9.79 38.15
N HIS A 153 16.33 9.25 37.06
CA HIS A 153 15.89 7.86 36.98
C HIS A 153 16.45 7.14 35.75
N GLU A 154 16.81 5.87 35.93
CA GLU A 154 17.03 4.91 34.85
C GLU A 154 15.67 4.27 34.47
N ASP A 155 15.57 3.72 33.26
CA ASP A 155 14.36 3.09 32.75
C ASP A 155 13.84 1.98 33.66
N GLY A 156 12.59 2.12 34.09
CA GLY A 156 11.92 1.12 34.94
C GLY A 156 12.55 0.98 36.34
N LYS A 157 13.43 1.90 36.74
CA LYS A 157 14.07 1.90 38.07
C LYS A 157 13.53 3.02 38.96
N PRO A 158 13.61 2.86 40.29
CA PRO A 158 13.34 3.95 41.21
C PRO A 158 14.28 5.14 40.96
N CYS A 159 13.74 6.35 41.14
CA CYS A 159 14.54 7.57 41.15
C CYS A 159 15.63 7.49 42.24
N ARG A 160 16.86 7.89 41.89
CA ARG A 160 17.99 7.96 42.81
C ARG A 160 18.76 9.26 42.64
N TYR A 161 19.64 9.54 43.58
CA TYR A 161 20.56 10.66 43.46
C TYR A 161 21.81 10.26 42.69
N TYR A 162 22.22 11.14 41.79
CA TYR A 162 23.49 11.13 41.08
C TYR A 162 24.33 12.32 41.56
N THR A 163 25.63 12.13 41.60
CA THR A 163 26.62 13.18 41.82
C THR A 163 26.78 14.03 40.55
N PRO A 164 27.35 15.25 40.66
CA PRO A 164 27.69 16.07 39.49
C PRO A 164 28.57 15.35 38.46
N ASP A 165 29.54 14.57 38.93
CA ASP A 165 30.45 13.82 38.06
C ASP A 165 29.71 12.71 37.30
N GLU A 166 28.80 11.98 37.96
CA GLU A 166 27.98 10.96 37.31
C GLU A 166 27.04 11.58 36.26
N ILE A 167 26.38 12.71 36.56
CA ILE A 167 25.55 13.42 35.57
C ILE A 167 26.42 13.88 34.39
N GLY A 168 27.64 14.34 34.62
CA GLY A 168 28.58 14.70 33.56
C GLY A 168 28.88 13.54 32.62
N LEU A 169 29.11 12.33 33.15
CA LEU A 169 29.32 11.11 32.35
C LEU A 169 28.08 10.74 31.54
N ILE A 170 26.89 10.80 32.15
CA ILE A 170 25.61 10.51 31.47
C ILE A 170 25.40 11.50 30.33
N VAL A 171 25.53 12.80 30.59
CA VAL A 171 25.32 13.83 29.57
C VAL A 171 26.34 13.71 28.44
N GLN A 172 27.62 13.46 28.74
CA GLN A 172 28.63 13.28 27.72
C GLN A 172 28.28 12.13 26.77
N GLN A 173 27.98 10.94 27.32
CA GLN A 173 27.72 9.74 26.52
C GLN A 173 26.39 9.84 25.73
N THR A 174 25.35 10.41 26.35
CA THR A 174 24.03 10.57 25.71
C THR A 174 24.06 11.65 24.62
N MET A 175 24.78 12.75 24.82
CA MET A 175 24.95 13.78 23.79
C MET A 175 25.79 13.27 22.61
N PHE A 176 26.83 12.47 22.88
CA PHE A 176 27.57 11.78 21.82
C PHE A 176 26.65 10.87 21.00
N TRP A 177 25.85 10.04 21.67
CA TRP A 177 24.88 9.14 21.02
C TRP A 177 23.89 9.90 20.13
N ILE A 178 23.23 10.92 20.66
CA ILE A 178 22.27 11.75 19.91
C ILE A 178 22.96 12.43 18.73
N GLY A 179 24.13 13.03 18.96
CA GLY A 179 24.90 13.73 17.94
C GLY A 179 25.31 12.82 16.80
N TYR A 180 25.91 11.66 17.12
CA TYR A 180 26.31 10.67 16.14
C TYR A 180 25.13 10.22 15.28
N HIS A 181 24.05 9.73 15.89
CA HIS A 181 22.93 9.16 15.13
C HIS A 181 22.21 10.21 14.27
N ARG A 182 22.08 11.45 14.73
CA ARG A 182 21.53 12.55 13.91
C ARG A 182 22.43 12.86 12.72
N THR A 183 23.74 12.97 12.93
CA THR A 183 24.71 13.23 11.86
C THR A 183 24.75 12.09 10.85
N TYR A 184 24.78 10.85 11.33
CA TYR A 184 24.73 9.63 10.52
C TYR A 184 23.46 9.56 9.66
N CYS A 185 22.29 9.78 10.26
CA CYS A 185 21.02 9.79 9.54
C CYS A 185 20.96 10.90 8.49
N ASN A 186 21.50 12.09 8.80
CA ASN A 186 21.58 13.16 7.82
C ASN A 186 22.44 12.76 6.61
N SER A 187 23.58 12.10 6.84
CA SER A 187 24.43 11.58 5.77
C SER A 187 23.75 10.50 4.93
N ILE A 188 23.00 9.57 5.53
CA ILE A 188 22.18 8.61 4.76
C ILE A 188 21.13 9.36 3.92
N ASN A 189 20.47 10.37 4.47
CA ASN A 189 19.48 11.14 3.73
C ASN A 189 20.08 11.87 2.52
N MET A 190 21.33 12.34 2.61
CA MET A 190 22.07 12.87 1.47
C MET A 190 22.37 11.79 0.43
N TRP A 191 22.77 10.60 0.86
CA TRP A 191 22.97 9.47 -0.05
C TRP A 191 21.68 9.08 -0.79
N ILE A 192 20.54 8.98 -0.09
CA ILE A 192 19.21 8.70 -0.68
C ILE A 192 18.83 9.73 -1.74
N GLN A 193 19.14 11.00 -1.51
CA GLN A 193 18.80 12.07 -2.44
C GLN A 193 19.53 11.92 -3.78
N GLU A 194 20.78 11.48 -3.76
CA GLU A 194 21.69 11.47 -4.91
C GLU A 194 21.63 10.19 -5.77
N VAL A 195 21.01 9.09 -5.29
CA VAL A 195 20.91 7.85 -6.11
C VAL A 195 20.01 8.04 -7.33
N SER A 196 20.37 7.44 -8.46
CA SER A 196 19.68 7.63 -9.75
C SER A 196 18.78 6.47 -10.19
N ASP A 197 18.80 5.35 -9.48
CA ASP A 197 18.09 4.12 -9.84
C ASP A 197 17.52 3.41 -8.60
N LYS A 198 16.57 2.49 -8.86
CA LYS A 198 15.79 1.83 -7.81
C LYS A 198 16.62 0.78 -7.08
N GLU A 199 17.55 0.14 -7.77
CA GLU A 199 18.42 -0.90 -7.26
C GLU A 199 19.38 -0.32 -6.20
N ALA A 200 20.07 0.78 -6.52
CA ALA A 200 20.95 1.48 -5.58
C ALA A 200 20.19 2.00 -4.35
N LEU A 201 18.93 2.44 -4.52
CA LEU A 201 18.09 2.88 -3.41
C LEU A 201 17.72 1.74 -2.44
N GLN A 202 17.55 0.52 -2.95
CA GLN A 202 17.21 -0.65 -2.12
C GLN A 202 18.35 -1.07 -1.19
N GLU A 203 19.61 -0.84 -1.59
CA GLU A 203 20.80 -1.12 -0.77
C GLU A 203 20.96 -0.15 0.41
N ILE A 204 20.21 0.95 0.43
CA ILE A 204 20.26 1.94 1.52
C ILE A 204 19.30 1.51 2.63
N TYR A 205 19.84 1.35 3.84
CA TYR A 205 19.08 1.11 5.07
C TYR A 205 19.80 1.72 6.27
N TYR A 206 19.06 1.91 7.37
CA TYR A 206 19.66 2.40 8.61
C TYR A 206 20.62 1.36 9.20
N GLY A 207 21.89 1.72 9.37
CA GLY A 207 22.97 0.81 9.75
C GLY A 207 23.93 0.46 8.61
N ALA A 208 23.64 0.87 7.37
CA ALA A 208 24.56 0.73 6.25
C ALA A 208 25.82 1.61 6.40
N ASP A 209 26.95 1.15 5.90
CA ASP A 209 28.16 1.95 5.79
C ASP A 209 27.96 3.08 4.77
N VAL A 210 27.88 4.32 5.27
CA VAL A 210 27.70 5.49 4.41
C VAL A 210 28.92 5.65 3.51
N PRO A 211 28.77 5.74 2.17
CA PRO A 211 29.90 5.98 1.28
C PRO A 211 30.64 7.27 1.62
N GLU A 212 31.98 7.28 1.48
CA GLU A 212 32.83 8.38 1.95
C GLU A 212 32.42 9.76 1.40
N GLN A 213 31.95 9.81 0.15
CA GLN A 213 31.48 11.04 -0.50
C GLN A 213 30.25 11.68 0.17
N TYR A 214 29.49 10.91 0.96
CA TYR A 214 28.32 11.39 1.70
C TYR A 214 28.61 11.54 3.21
N GLN A 215 29.82 11.23 3.65
CA GLN A 215 30.25 11.47 5.03
C GLN A 215 30.70 12.91 5.20
N SER A 216 30.00 13.66 6.06
CA SER A 216 30.48 14.98 6.50
C SER A 216 31.74 14.84 7.35
N GLU A 217 32.54 15.91 7.46
CA GLU A 217 33.70 15.95 8.37
C GLU A 217 33.30 15.53 9.79
N VAL A 218 32.16 16.02 10.27
CA VAL A 218 31.60 15.67 11.58
C VAL A 218 31.30 14.17 11.70
N LEU A 219 30.77 13.52 10.65
CA LEU A 219 30.53 12.06 10.69
C LEU A 219 31.85 11.29 10.73
N LYS A 220 32.86 11.74 9.98
CA LYS A 220 34.20 11.12 10.00
C LYS A 220 34.80 11.18 11.40
N ASP A 221 34.70 12.34 12.07
CA ASP A 221 35.17 12.51 13.46
C ASP A 221 34.47 11.55 14.42
N TYR A 222 33.15 11.39 14.31
CA TYR A 222 32.41 10.42 15.14
C TYR A 222 32.87 8.97 14.88
N ILE A 223 33.03 8.58 13.61
CA ILE A 223 33.46 7.22 13.24
C ILE A 223 34.87 6.94 13.78
N GLU A 224 35.79 7.90 13.68
CA GLU A 224 37.14 7.78 14.22
C GLU A 224 37.13 7.66 15.75
N ASN A 225 36.36 8.50 16.44
CA ASN A 225 36.19 8.41 17.89
C ASN A 225 35.65 7.06 18.35
N ILE A 226 34.67 6.49 17.62
CA ILE A 226 34.12 5.16 17.91
C ILE A 226 35.19 4.08 17.71
N LYS A 227 35.93 4.11 16.60
CA LYS A 227 37.01 3.15 16.33
C LYS A 227 38.06 3.16 17.43
N ASN A 228 38.54 4.35 17.79
CA ASN A 228 39.53 4.52 18.85
C ASN A 228 39.03 4.01 20.21
N SER A 229 37.73 4.20 20.50
CA SER A 229 37.12 3.73 21.74
C SER A 229 37.01 2.20 21.80
N VAL A 230 36.73 1.54 20.67
CA VAL A 230 36.67 0.07 20.57
C VAL A 230 38.08 -0.53 20.71
N GLU A 231 39.08 0.06 20.07
CA GLU A 231 40.48 -0.39 20.16
C GLU A 231 41.04 -0.24 21.58
N ALA A 232 40.66 0.81 22.31
CA ALA A 232 41.08 1.01 23.69
C ALA A 232 40.40 0.04 24.69
N ALA A 233 39.31 -0.62 24.30
CA ALA A 233 38.55 -1.53 25.13
C ALA A 233 38.86 -3.02 24.90
N GLY A 234 39.60 -3.36 23.84
CA GLY A 234 40.05 -4.71 23.48
C GLY A 234 41.44 -5.04 24.00
#